data_AF-W1XZJ1-F1
#
_entry.id   AF-W1XZJ1-F1
#
_cell.length_a   1.000
_cell.length_b   1.000
_cell.length_c   1.000
_cell.angle_alpha   90.00
_cell.angle_beta   90.00
_cell.angle_gamma   90.00
#
_symmetry.space_group_name_H-M   'P 1'
#
loop_
_entity.id
_entity.type
_entity.pdbx_description
1 polymer ?
#
loop_
_entity_poly.entity_id
_entity_poly.type
_entity_poly.pdbx_seq_one_letter_code
_entity_poly.pdbx_strand_id
1 'polypeptide(L)'
;LVEGCTVSTKHGMVKTDHILFIASGAFQIAKPSDLIPELQGRLPIRVELQALTTSDFERILTEPNASITVQYKALMATEGVNI
;
A
#
# COMPACT_ATOMS: atom_id res chain seq x y z
N LEU A 1 12.60 -15.41 -4.72
CA LEU A 1 12.67 -14.07 -4.06
C LEU A 1 11.98 -14.09 -2.70
N VAL A 2 10.68 -14.37 -2.64
CA VAL A 2 9.93 -14.46 -1.37
C VAL A 2 10.38 -15.64 -0.49
N GLU A 3 10.96 -16.67 -1.10
CA GLU A 3 11.55 -17.83 -0.39
C GLU A 3 12.94 -17.58 0.21
N GLY A 4 13.51 -16.39 0.03
CA GLY A 4 14.88 -16.10 0.42
C GLY A 4 15.87 -16.42 -0.71
N CYS A 5 16.55 -15.40 -1.21
CA CYS A 5 17.70 -15.56 -2.09
C CYS A 5 18.70 -14.43 -1.87
N THR A 6 19.94 -14.61 -2.36
CA THR A 6 20.93 -13.53 -2.38
C THR A 6 20.96 -12.90 -3.76
N VAL A 7 20.78 -11.58 -3.83
CA VAL A 7 20.78 -10.79 -5.06
C VAL A 7 21.98 -9.85 -5.04
N SER A 8 22.74 -9.84 -6.15
CA SER A 8 23.84 -8.89 -6.34
C SER A 8 23.29 -7.52 -6.74
N THR A 9 23.74 -6.47 -6.05
CA THR A 9 23.40 -5.08 -6.35
C THR A 9 24.67 -4.25 -6.47
N LYS A 10 24.57 -3.01 -7.00
CA LYS A 10 25.69 -2.06 -7.02
C LYS A 10 26.25 -1.70 -5.63
N HIS A 11 25.51 -2.01 -4.56
CA HIS A 11 25.90 -1.75 -3.17
C HIS A 11 26.35 -3.03 -2.44
N GLY A 12 26.52 -4.14 -3.16
CA GLY A 12 26.88 -5.44 -2.60
C GLY A 12 25.73 -6.43 -2.62
N MET A 13 25.92 -7.53 -1.88
CA MET A 13 24.98 -8.66 -1.85
C MET A 13 23.85 -8.41 -0.84
N VAL A 14 22.61 -8.57 -1.26
CA VAL A 14 21.42 -8.42 -0.42
C VAL A 14 20.73 -9.77 -0.25
N LYS A 15 20.44 -10.17 0.99
CA LYS A 15 19.68 -11.38 1.32
C LYS A 15 18.21 -11.02 1.53
N THR A 16 17.29 -11.78 0.93
CA THR A 16 15.84 -11.47 0.99
C THR A 16 15.07 -12.23 2.07
N ASP A 17 15.74 -13.05 2.88
CA ASP A 17 15.15 -13.96 3.88
C ASP A 17 14.23 -13.27 4.90
N HIS A 18 14.48 -12.00 5.20
CA HIS A 18 13.72 -11.22 6.21
C HIS A 18 13.04 -9.98 5.63
N ILE A 19 12.89 -9.91 4.31
CA ILE A 19 12.12 -8.83 3.68
C ILE A 19 10.63 -9.11 3.91
N LEU A 20 9.90 -8.11 4.41
CA LEU A 20 8.46 -8.15 4.46
C LEU A 20 7.88 -7.96 3.05
N PHE A 21 7.14 -8.95 2.57
CA PHE A 21 6.43 -8.88 1.31
C PHE A 21 4.95 -8.60 1.55
N ILE A 22 4.41 -7.58 0.87
CA ILE A 22 2.98 -7.28 0.84
C ILE A 22 2.54 -7.39 -0.62
N ALA A 23 1.74 -8.41 -0.93
CA ALA A 23 1.11 -8.57 -2.24
C ALA A 23 -0.31 -8.00 -2.19
N SER A 24 -0.66 -7.12 -3.14
CA SER A 24 -2.00 -6.58 -3.29
C SER A 24 -2.59 -6.96 -4.65
N GLY A 25 -3.92 -7.03 -4.72
CA GLY A 25 -4.63 -7.35 -5.96
C GLY A 25 -6.14 -7.24 -5.76
N ALA A 26 -6.86 -6.94 -6.84
CA ALA A 26 -8.33 -6.86 -6.81
C ALA A 26 -9.00 -8.24 -6.85
N PHE A 27 -8.28 -9.28 -7.32
CA PHE A 27 -8.75 -10.68 -7.38
C PHE A 27 -10.17 -10.86 -7.96
N GLN A 28 -10.54 -10.05 -8.96
CA GLN A 28 -11.88 -10.06 -9.56
C GLN A 28 -12.13 -11.31 -10.42
N ILE A 29 -11.09 -11.81 -11.10
CA ILE A 29 -11.18 -12.96 -12.03
C ILE A 29 -10.53 -14.21 -11.42
N ALA A 30 -9.39 -14.04 -10.74
CA ALA A 30 -8.64 -15.11 -10.09
C ALA A 30 -8.72 -14.96 -8.57
N LYS A 31 -8.79 -16.08 -7.86
CA LYS A 31 -8.78 -16.13 -6.39
C LYS A 31 -7.36 -16.33 -5.87
N PRO A 32 -7.06 -15.97 -4.60
CA PRO A 32 -5.77 -16.29 -3.99
C PRO A 32 -5.43 -17.80 -3.98
N SER A 33 -6.44 -18.67 -4.04
CA SER A 33 -6.28 -20.12 -4.19
C SER A 33 -5.70 -20.56 -5.54
N ASP A 34 -5.77 -19.69 -6.55
CA ASP A 34 -5.33 -19.98 -7.91
C ASP A 34 -3.83 -19.64 -8.10
N LEU A 35 -3.19 -19.07 -7.07
CA LEU A 35 -1.75 -18.87 -7.03
C LEU A 35 -1.03 -20.22 -6.91
N ILE A 36 0.22 -20.30 -7.38
CA ILE A 36 1.05 -21.49 -7.19
C ILE A 36 1.19 -21.83 -5.68
N PRO A 37 1.20 -23.11 -5.28
CA PRO A 37 1.18 -23.53 -3.88
C PRO A 37 2.29 -22.88 -3.01
N GLU A 38 3.48 -22.71 -3.57
CA GLU A 38 4.64 -22.11 -2.92
C GLU A 38 4.36 -20.67 -2.47
N LEU A 39 3.68 -19.89 -3.33
CA LEU A 39 3.35 -18.50 -3.04
C LEU A 39 2.22 -18.39 -2.02
N GLN A 40 1.26 -19.31 -2.04
CA GLN A 40 0.21 -19.38 -1.04
C GLN A 40 0.78 -19.62 0.36
N GLY A 41 1.76 -20.50 0.49
CA GLY A 41 2.44 -20.79 1.76
C GLY A 41 3.33 -19.67 2.27
N ARG A 42 3.72 -18.72 1.41
CA ARG A 42 4.55 -17.54 1.76
C ARG A 42 3.73 -16.27 1.99
N LEU A 43 2.41 -16.32 1.80
CA LEU A 43 1.46 -15.25 2.10
C LEU A 43 0.46 -15.71 3.19
N PRO A 44 0.93 -15.96 4.43
CA PRO A 44 0.10 -16.52 5.49
C PRO A 44 -0.93 -15.53 6.04
N ILE A 45 -0.61 -14.24 6.03
CA ILE A 45 -1.52 -13.18 6.49
C ILE A 45 -2.32 -12.70 5.29
N ARG A 46 -3.66 -12.81 5.40
CA ARG A 46 -4.60 -12.39 4.37
C ARG A 46 -5.57 -11.40 4.98
N VAL A 47 -5.77 -10.28 4.29
CA VAL A 47 -6.72 -9.24 4.66
C VAL A 47 -7.44 -8.76 3.42
N GLU A 48 -8.73 -8.49 3.56
CA GLU A 48 -9.57 -7.94 2.50
C GLU A 48 -9.95 -6.51 2.88
N LEU A 49 -9.76 -5.57 1.95
CA LEU A 49 -10.13 -4.18 2.15
C LEU A 49 -11.55 -3.95 1.64
N GLN A 50 -12.28 -3.08 2.33
CA GLN A 50 -13.64 -2.72 1.96
C GLN A 50 -13.65 -1.58 0.94
N ALA A 51 -14.69 -1.54 0.11
CA ALA A 51 -14.94 -0.41 -0.77
C ALA A 51 -15.28 0.84 0.06
N LEU A 52 -14.82 2.00 -0.41
CA LEU A 52 -15.09 3.28 0.25
C LEU A 52 -16.52 3.75 -0.02
N THR A 53 -17.14 4.30 1.02
CA THR A 53 -18.45 4.97 0.95
C THR A 53 -18.30 6.48 0.78
N THR A 54 -19.40 7.17 0.50
CA THR A 54 -19.41 8.65 0.46
C THR A 54 -18.95 9.27 1.79
N SER A 55 -19.36 8.70 2.93
CA SER A 55 -18.89 9.16 4.23
C SER A 55 -17.39 8.95 4.41
N ASP A 56 -16.83 7.85 3.87
CA ASP A 56 -15.38 7.65 3.92
C ASP A 56 -14.64 8.72 3.11
N PHE A 57 -15.21 9.17 1.98
CA PHE A 57 -14.61 10.26 1.21
C PHE A 57 -14.60 11.59 1.96
N GLU A 58 -15.67 11.94 2.67
CA GLU A 58 -15.70 13.15 3.53
C GLU A 58 -14.57 13.11 4.57
N ARG A 59 -14.37 11.94 5.19
CA ARG A 59 -13.30 11.70 6.15
C ARG A 59 -11.93 11.80 5.48
N ILE A 60 -11.71 11.14 4.34
CA ILE A 60 -10.44 11.20 3.58
C ILE A 60 -10.06 12.63 3.20
N LEU A 61 -11.05 13.47 2.90
CA LEU A 61 -10.80 14.86 2.53
C LEU A 61 -10.35 15.74 3.70
N THR A 62 -10.59 15.33 4.95
CA THR A 62 -10.47 16.22 6.12
C THR A 62 -9.63 15.65 7.26
N GLU A 63 -9.72 14.35 7.55
CA GLU A 63 -9.11 13.71 8.74
C GLU A 63 -7.64 13.29 8.58
N PRO A 64 -7.21 12.68 7.44
CA PRO A 64 -5.82 12.26 7.31
C PRO A 64 -4.85 13.43 7.47
N ASN A 65 -3.69 13.15 8.07
CA ASN A 65 -2.58 14.08 8.03
C ASN A 65 -2.25 14.42 6.57
N ALA A 66 -2.13 15.71 6.27
CA ALA A 66 -2.02 16.21 4.90
C ALA A 66 -3.18 15.73 3.99
N SER A 67 -4.41 15.78 4.47
CA SER A 67 -5.61 15.63 3.62
C SER A 67 -5.67 16.73 2.55
N ILE A 68 -6.43 16.49 1.47
CA ILE A 68 -6.47 17.39 0.31
C ILE A 68 -6.89 18.81 0.73
N THR A 69 -7.89 18.94 1.61
CA THR A 69 -8.35 20.26 2.08
C THR A 69 -7.27 20.98 2.88
N VAL A 70 -6.55 20.27 3.75
CA VAL A 70 -5.42 20.82 4.51
C VAL A 70 -4.27 21.23 3.59
N GLN A 71 -3.95 20.42 2.59
CA GLN A 71 -2.94 20.75 1.58
C GLN A 71 -3.30 22.03 0.82
N TYR A 72 -4.54 22.15 0.34
CA TYR A 72 -4.98 23.36 -0.36
C TYR A 72 -5.00 24.59 0.54
N LYS A 73 -5.46 24.46 1.79
CA LYS A 73 -5.39 25.56 2.76
C LYS A 73 -3.95 26.03 2.98
N ALA A 74 -3.00 25.10 3.12
CA ALA A 74 -1.58 25.42 3.25
C ALA A 74 -1.00 26.07 1.99
N LEU A 75 -1.39 25.60 0.80
CA LEU A 75 -0.98 26.20 -0.48
C LEU A 75 -1.54 27.61 -0.65
N MET A 76 -2.80 27.85 -0.33
CA MET A 76 -3.40 29.19 -0.47
C MET A 76 -2.81 30.20 0.53
N ALA A 77 -2.42 29.72 1.72
CA ALA A 77 -1.73 30.55 2.70
C ALA A 77 -0.38 31.10 2.19
N THR A 78 0.28 30.44 1.22
CA THR A 78 1.52 30.99 0.62
C THR A 78 1.27 32.25 -0.20
N GLU A 79 0.06 32.38 -0.73
CA GLU A 79 -0.40 33.57 -1.46
C GLU A 79 -1.06 34.60 -0.53
N GLY A 80 -0.95 34.41 0.79
CA GLY A 80 -1.59 35.26 1.80
C GLY A 80 -3.12 35.11 1.87
N VAL A 81 -3.68 34.06 1.25
CA VAL A 81 -5.12 33.78 1.27
C VAL A 81 -5.45 32.85 2.44
N ASN A 82 -6.21 33.35 3.42
CA ASN A 82 -6.67 32.57 4.58
C ASN A 82 -8.07 32.01 4.35
N ILE A 83 -8.19 30.67 4.41
CA ILE A 83 -9.42 29.89 4.22
C ILE A 83 -9.57 28.92 5.39
#